data_AF-A0A0F8VWG3-F1
#
_entry.id   AF-A0A0F8VWG3-F1
#
_cell.length_a   1.000
_cell.length_b   1.000
_cell.length_c   1.000
_cell.angle_alpha   90.00
_cell.angle_beta   90.00
_cell.angle_gamma   90.00
#
_symmetry.space_group_name_H-M   'P 1'
#
loop_
_entity.id
_entity.type
_entity.pdbx_description
1 polymer ?
#
loop_
_entity_poly.entity_id
_entity_poly.type
_entity_poly.pdbx_seq_one_letter_code
_entity_poly.pdbx_strand_id
1 'polypeptide(L)' 'MSNLYVTVRLYYDDKFYVNVIRYGGSVMTWGQHGYVHKRSARRAAIALAKKLDVSYRQDLEYTDTPYAFVAEAIA' A
#
# COMPACT_ATOMS: atom_id res chain seq x y z
N MET A 1 3.54 -6.79 16.31
CA MET A 1 2.82 -6.47 15.06
C MET A 1 3.49 -5.26 14.44
N SER A 2 3.92 -5.35 13.18
CA SER A 2 4.48 -4.21 12.46
C SER A 2 3.35 -3.27 12.04
N ASN A 3 3.46 -1.98 12.37
CA ASN A 3 2.44 -0.95 12.07
C ASN A 3 2.52 -0.50 10.60
N LEU A 4 2.72 -1.46 9.69
CA LEU A 4 3.02 -1.24 8.29
C LEU A 4 2.03 -1.98 7.40
N TYR A 5 1.77 -1.40 6.24
CA TYR A 5 0.97 -1.99 5.19
C TYR A 5 1.65 -1.84 3.85
N VAL A 6 1.30 -2.71 2.91
CA VAL A 6 1.64 -2.53 1.51
C VAL A 6 0.39 -2.13 0.75
N THR A 7 0.50 -1.17 -0.17
CA THR A 7 -0.60 -0.78 -1.05
C THR A 7 -0.10 -0.47 -2.46
N VAL A 8 -1.00 -0.31 -3.41
CA VAL A 8 -0.70 0.07 -4.80
C VAL A 8 -1.29 1.45 -5.06
N ARG A 9 -0.51 2.36 -5.66
CA ARG A 9 -1.00 3.67 -6.08
C ARG A 9 -0.73 3.95 -7.54
N LEU A 10 -1.66 4.64 -8.18
CA LEU A 10 -1.42 5.31 -9.45
C LEU A 10 -0.65 6.61 -9.20
N TYR A 11 0.35 6.89 -10.02
CA TYR A 11 1.12 8.13 -10.01
C TYR A 11 0.89 8.95 -11.28
N TYR A 12 1.38 10.19 -11.28
CA TYR A 12 1.24 11.15 -12.38
C TYR A 12 1.77 10.67 -13.74
N ASP A 13 2.56 9.60 -13.77
CA ASP A 13 3.10 9.00 -14.99
C ASP A 13 2.24 7.83 -15.52
N ASP A 14 0.99 7.74 -15.07
CA ASP A 14 0.02 6.69 -15.39
C ASP A 14 0.49 5.27 -15.03
N LYS A 15 1.46 5.13 -14.12
CA LYS A 15 1.92 3.83 -13.62
C LYS A 15 1.47 3.55 -12.20
N PHE A 16 1.32 2.26 -11.91
CA PHE A 16 1.01 1.74 -10.60
C PHE A 16 2.28 1.39 -9.83
N TYR A 17 2.42 1.88 -8.61
CA TYR A 17 3.58 1.68 -7.75
C TYR A 17 3.19 0.98 -6.47
N VAL A 18 4.03 0.04 -6.03
CA VAL A 18 3.87 -0.68 -4.77
C VAL A 18 4.54 0.11 -3.65
N ASN A 19 3.78 0.56 -2.67
CA ASN A 19 4.28 1.40 -1.59
C ASN A 19 4.13 0.70 -0.24
N VAL A 20 5.10 0.94 0.64
CA VAL A 20 5.00 0.58 2.06
C VAL A 20 4.58 1.82 2.83
N ILE A 21 3.49 1.72 3.57
CA ILE A 21 2.90 2.82 4.33
C ILE A 21 2.81 2.46 5.81
N ARG A 22 2.83 3.46 6.69
CA ARG A 22 2.49 3.28 8.10
C ARG A 22 0.97 3.26 8.28
N TYR A 23 0.53 2.81 9.46
CA TYR A 23 -0.87 2.87 9.89
C TYR A 23 -1.50 4.27 9.72
N GLY A 24 -0.76 5.33 10.05
CA GLY A 24 -1.21 6.72 9.84
C GLY A 24 -1.16 7.22 8.39
N GLY A 25 -0.92 6.34 7.42
CA GLY A 25 -0.92 6.66 5.98
C GLY A 25 0.35 7.31 5.43
N SER A 26 1.33 7.62 6.26
CA SER A 26 2.62 8.13 5.80
C SER A 26 3.36 7.07 4.98
N VAL A 27 3.77 7.42 3.76
CA VAL A 27 4.60 6.55 2.92
C VAL A 27 6.00 6.44 3.50
N MET A 28 6.46 5.22 3.74
CA MET A 28 7.84 4.94 4.18
C MET A 28 8.76 4.63 3.01
N THR A 29 8.25 3.89 2.04
CA THR A 29 9.04 3.45 0.90
C THR A 29 8.18 3.49 -0.35
N TRP A 30 8.69 4.22 -1.34
CA TRP A 30 8.16 4.24 -2.69
C TRP A 30 8.66 3.03 -3.46
N GLY A 31 7.75 2.34 -4.16
CA GLY A 31 8.17 1.33 -5.12
C GLY A 31 9.01 1.99 -6.20
N GLN A 32 10.17 1.41 -6.51
CA GLN A 32 11.02 1.92 -7.60
C GLN A 32 10.52 1.48 -8.98
N HIS A 33 9.65 0.47 -9.04
CA HIS A 33 9.12 -0.07 -10.28
C HIS A 33 7.67 0.34 -10.51
N GLY A 34 7.43 0.99 -11.65
CA GLY A 34 6.10 1.35 -12.11
C GLY A 34 5.53 0.27 -13.02
N TYR A 35 4.36 -0.26 -12.67
CA TYR A 35 3.62 -1.23 -13.46
C TYR A 35 2.58 -0.52 -14.33
N VAL A 36 2.47 -0.91 -15.60
CA VAL A 36 1.43 -0.39 -16.51
C VAL A 36 0.04 -0.91 -16.13
N HIS A 37 -0.04 -2.13 -15.59
CA HIS A 37 -1.31 -2.74 -15.24
C HIS A 37 -1.46 -2.88 -13.73
N LYS A 38 -2.60 -2.41 -13.21
CA LYS A 38 -2.95 -2.51 -11.79
C LYS A 38 -2.87 -3.94 -11.25
N ARG A 39 -3.31 -4.92 -12.04
CA ARG A 39 -3.25 -6.34 -11.68
C ARG A 39 -1.81 -6.81 -11.41
N SER A 40 -0.84 -6.34 -12.20
CA SER A 40 0.57 -6.69 -12.03
C SER A 40 1.14 -6.07 -10.75
N ALA A 41 0.84 -4.79 -10.51
CA ALA A 41 1.21 -4.12 -9.26
C ALA A 41 0.62 -4.80 -8.03
N ARG A 42 -0.64 -5.23 -8.07
CA ARG A 42 -1.28 -5.97 -6.96
C ARG A 42 -0.58 -7.28 -6.64
N ARG A 43 -0.21 -8.05 -7.67
CA ARG A 43 0.53 -9.31 -7.46
C ARG A 43 1.88 -9.04 -6.79
N ALA A 44 2.58 -8.00 -7.22
CA ALA A 44 3.83 -7.58 -6.59
C ALA A 44 3.62 -7.08 -5.15
N ALA A 45 2.56 -6.30 -4.89
CA ALA A 45 2.21 -5.82 -3.56
C ALA A 45 1.90 -6.96 -2.59
N ILE A 46 1.11 -7.95 -3.00
CA ILE A 46 0.80 -9.14 -2.19
C ILE A 46 2.07 -9.94 -1.89
N ALA A 47 2.95 -10.12 -2.88
CA ALA A 47 4.23 -10.80 -2.68
C ALA A 47 5.13 -10.04 -1.71
N LEU A 48 5.21 -8.71 -1.83
CA LEU A 48 5.97 -7.86 -0.90
C LEU A 48 5.38 -7.90 0.51
N ALA A 49 4.06 -7.82 0.65
CA ALA A 49 3.37 -7.89 1.93
C ALA A 49 3.69 -9.21 2.65
N LYS A 50 3.64 -10.33 1.93
CA LYS A 50 4.05 -11.64 2.45
C LYS A 50 5.52 -11.69 2.86
N LYS A 51 6.43 -11.08 2.08
CA LYS A 51 7.86 -11.02 2.39
C LYS A 51 8.16 -10.21 3.65
N LEU A 52 7.40 -9.14 3.88
CA LEU A 52 7.55 -8.24 5.02
C LEU A 52 6.71 -8.65 6.25
N ASP A 53 5.94 -9.73 6.14
CA ASP A 53 4.97 -10.19 7.15
C ASP A 53 3.99 -9.08 7.59
N VAL A 54 3.39 -8.40 6.60
CA VAL A 54 2.41 -7.33 6.79
C VAL A 54 1.19 -7.55 5.90
N SER A 55 0.10 -6.83 6.15
CA SER A 55 -1.08 -6.90 5.30
C SER A 55 -0.94 -6.02 4.06
N TYR A 56 -1.42 -6.54 2.93
CA TYR A 56 -1.72 -5.75 1.74
C TYR A 56 -3.10 -5.08 1.90
N ARG A 57 -3.19 -3.77 1.64
CA ARG A 57 -4.39 -2.95 1.81
C ARG A 57 -4.90 -2.46 0.45
N GLN A 58 -5.85 -3.21 -0.10
CA GLN A 58 -6.51 -2.89 -1.37
C GLN A 58 -7.48 -1.70 -1.25
N ASP A 59 -8.09 -1.55 -0.07
CA ASP A 59 -8.98 -0.45 0.28
C ASP A 59 -8.28 0.92 0.19
N LEU A 60 -6.95 0.95 0.33
CA LEU A 60 -6.15 2.18 0.34
C LEU A 60 -5.59 2.56 -1.04
N GLU A 61 -5.86 1.78 -2.10
CA GLU A 61 -5.27 2.02 -3.43
C GLU A 61 -5.74 3.30 -4.12
N TYR A 62 -6.87 3.87 -3.69
CA TYR A 62 -7.53 5.04 -4.32
C TYR A 62 -7.48 6.29 -3.44
N THR A 63 -6.75 6.25 -2.33
CA THR A 63 -6.71 7.35 -1.39
C THR A 63 -5.34 8.02 -1.45
N ASP A 64 -5.32 9.34 -1.70
CA ASP A 64 -4.10 10.18 -1.71
C ASP A 64 -3.51 10.41 -0.31
N THR A 65 -4.30 10.16 0.74
CA THR A 65 -3.93 10.18 2.17
C THR A 65 -4.42 8.89 2.86
N PRO A 66 -3.74 7.75 2.67
CA PRO A 66 -4.29 6.43 2.94
C PRO A 66 -4.25 6.16 4.43
N TYR A 67 -5.19 6.71 5.20
CA TYR A 67 -5.35 6.35 6.60
C TYR A 67 -5.82 4.91 6.65
N ALA A 68 -4.98 4.01 7.14
CA ALA A 68 -5.45 2.67 7.45
C ALA A 68 -6.53 2.83 8.52
N PHE A 69 -7.77 2.52 8.16
CA PHE A 69 -8.95 2.67 9.01
C PHE A 69 -8.60 2.34 10.47
N VAL A 70 -8.46 3.37 11.32
CA VAL A 70 -8.34 3.21 12.76
C VAL A 70 -9.77 3.00 13.20
N ALA A 71 -10.19 1.75 13.34
CA ALA A 71 -11.33 1.52 14.22
C ALA A 71 -10.84 1.96 15.59
N GLU A 72 -11.18 3.18 16.01
CA GLU A 72 -11.13 3.52 17.43
C GLU A 72 -11.97 2.44 18.12
N ALA A 73 -11.30 1.55 18.83
CA ALA A 73 -11.98 0.63 19.72
C ALA A 73 -12.60 1.53 20.79
N ILE A 74 -13.88 1.85 20.64
CA ILE A 74 -14.66 2.46 21.71
C ILE A 74 -14.70 1.39 22.80
N ALA A 75 -13.89 1.60 23.84
CA ALA A 75 -13.83 0.76 25.04
C ALA A 75 -15.07 0.95 25.90
#